data_AF-D1C257-F1
#
_entry.id   AF-D1C257-F1
#
_cell.length_a   1.000
_cell.length_b   1.000
_cell.length_c   1.000
_cell.angle_alpha   90.00
_cell.angle_beta   90.00
_cell.angle_gamma   90.00
#
_symmetry.space_group_name_H-M   'P 1'
#
loop_
_entity.id
_entity.type
_entity.pdbx_description
1 polymer ?
#
loop_
_entity_poly.entity_id
_entity_poly.type
_entity_poly.pdbx_seq_one_letter_code
_entity_poly.pdbx_strand_id
1 'polypeptide(L)'
;MSELATRLLDDLKAAVRASDTTRREVLRYLRAEVHNVEIERGRPLTDEEIVSVIQRQIKQRRDAIEQFAKGNRQDLVEAETRQIEILQEYLPPPLTREELLALAREVAGELGASGPKDMGRVMPVVRERVGARAEGRDIATAVREVLAAEGGSSAAS
;
A
#
# COMPACT_ATOMS: atom_id res chain seq x y z
N MET A 1 -10.54 12.82 15.21
CA MET A 1 -9.20 12.36 15.66
C MET A 1 -8.94 11.09 14.88
N SER A 2 -7.78 10.96 14.23
CA SER A 2 -7.45 9.76 13.46
C SER A 2 -7.31 8.55 14.40
N GLU A 3 -7.99 7.44 14.08
CA GLU A 3 -7.88 6.19 14.85
C GLU A 3 -6.48 5.60 14.68
N LEU A 4 -5.96 5.63 13.45
CA LEU A 4 -4.61 5.18 13.15
C LEU A 4 -3.53 6.01 13.87
N ALA A 5 -3.65 7.34 13.91
CA ALA A 5 -2.73 8.20 14.67
C ALA A 5 -2.74 7.86 16.17
N THR A 6 -3.92 7.55 16.72
CA THR A 6 -4.08 7.13 18.12
C THR A 6 -3.39 5.80 18.36
N ARG A 7 -3.64 4.80 17.50
CA ARG A 7 -2.99 3.49 17.55
C ARG A 7 -1.46 3.60 17.50
N LEU A 8 -0.92 4.40 16.58
CA LEU A 8 0.53 4.63 16.46
C LEU A 8 1.15 5.22 17.74
N LEU A 9 0.44 6.13 18.42
CA LEU A 9 0.90 6.69 19.69
C LEU A 9 0.88 5.65 20.81
N ASP A 10 -0.16 4.84 20.90
CA ASP A 10 -0.30 3.84 21.95
C ASP A 10 0.67 2.67 21.77
N ASP A 11 0.87 2.20 20.54
CA ASP A 11 1.85 1.17 20.21
C ASP A 11 3.28 1.66 20.43
N LEU A 12 3.57 2.96 20.21
CA LEU A 12 4.85 3.54 20.58
C LEU A 12 5.08 3.48 22.10
N LYS A 13 4.07 3.82 22.91
CA LYS A 13 4.18 3.71 24.38
C LYS A 13 4.38 2.26 24.80
N ALA A 14 3.69 1.31 24.16
CA ALA A 14 3.86 -0.10 24.41
C ALA A 14 5.28 -0.58 24.08
N ALA A 15 5.82 -0.20 22.93
CA ALA A 15 7.20 -0.53 22.52
C ALA A 15 8.24 0.02 23.50
N VAL A 16 8.03 1.24 24.03
CA VAL A 16 8.90 1.81 25.09
C VAL A 16 8.85 0.96 26.36
N ARG A 17 7.67 0.56 26.83
CA ARG A 17 7.52 -0.27 28.04
C ARG A 17 8.12 -1.67 27.86
N ALA A 18 7.97 -2.25 26.68
CA ALA A 18 8.50 -3.57 26.34
C ALA A 18 10.01 -3.54 26.02
N SER A 19 10.64 -2.37 25.98
CA SER A 19 12.03 -2.19 25.52
C SER A 19 12.29 -2.73 24.11
N ASP A 20 11.25 -2.77 23.28
CA ASP A 20 11.34 -3.12 21.85
C ASP A 20 11.94 -1.94 21.09
N THR A 21 13.26 -1.99 20.92
CA THR A 21 14.04 -0.90 20.34
C THR A 21 13.71 -0.66 18.87
N THR A 22 13.60 -1.74 18.07
CA THR A 22 13.30 -1.63 16.64
C THR A 22 11.91 -1.03 16.42
N ARG A 23 10.89 -1.55 17.10
CA ARG A 23 9.52 -1.03 16.97
C ARG A 23 9.40 0.40 17.45
N ARG A 24 10.05 0.74 18.58
CA ARG A 24 10.08 2.11 19.09
C ARG A 24 10.66 3.08 18.06
N GLU A 25 11.75 2.73 17.40
CA GLU A 25 12.43 3.59 16.43
C GLU A 25 11.59 3.77 15.16
N VAL A 26 11.02 2.68 14.64
CA VAL A 26 10.10 2.72 13.48
C VAL A 26 8.91 3.64 13.77
N LEU A 27 8.23 3.45 14.91
CA LEU A 27 7.04 4.23 15.25
C LEU A 27 7.37 5.68 15.56
N ARG A 28 8.53 5.98 16.16
CA ARG A 28 8.97 7.36 16.38
C ARG A 28 9.21 8.07 15.06
N TYR A 29 9.90 7.42 14.12
CA TYR A 29 10.17 7.97 12.80
C TYR A 29 8.89 8.16 11.99
N LEU A 30 7.99 7.16 11.98
CA LEU A 30 6.69 7.27 11.32
C LEU A 30 5.86 8.44 11.86
N ARG A 31 5.79 8.60 13.18
CA ARG A 31 5.03 9.71 13.77
C ARG A 31 5.65 11.08 13.48
N ALA A 32 6.98 11.17 13.40
CA ALA A 32 7.64 12.40 12.98
C ALA A 32 7.29 12.75 11.53
N GLU A 33 7.30 11.77 10.62
CA GLU A 33 6.88 11.98 9.23
C GLU A 33 5.41 12.37 9.10
N VAL A 34 4.52 11.73 9.85
CA VAL A 34 3.10 12.13 9.90
C VAL A 34 3.00 13.60 10.35
N HIS A 35 3.67 13.96 11.44
CA HIS A 35 3.65 15.33 11.95
C HIS A 35 4.20 16.36 10.96
N ASN A 36 5.28 16.03 10.25
CA ASN A 36 5.84 16.89 9.20
C ASN A 36 4.79 17.16 8.11
N VAL A 37 4.06 16.13 7.66
CA VAL A 37 3.00 16.30 6.65
C VAL A 37 1.80 17.06 7.23
N GLU A 38 1.46 16.90 8.51
CA GLU A 38 0.42 17.72 9.16
C GLU A 38 0.79 19.22 9.16
N ILE A 39 2.05 19.54 9.44
CA ILE A 39 2.58 20.91 9.37
C ILE A 39 2.45 21.45 7.94
N GLU A 40 2.88 20.68 6.94
CA GLU A 40 2.78 21.06 5.52
C GLU A 40 1.31 21.29 5.08
N ARG A 41 0.37 20.50 5.62
CA ARG A 41 -1.06 20.60 5.32
C ARG A 41 -1.79 21.66 6.15
N GLY A 42 -1.19 22.11 7.25
CA GLY A 42 -1.84 23.00 8.22
C GLY A 42 -3.03 22.34 8.95
N ARG A 43 -3.13 21.00 8.95
CA ARG A 43 -4.20 20.25 9.63
C ARG A 43 -3.76 18.82 9.97
N PRO A 44 -4.42 18.16 10.94
CA PRO A 44 -4.23 16.73 11.17
C PRO A 44 -4.54 15.89 9.93
N LEU A 45 -3.83 14.78 9.77
CA LEU A 45 -4.07 13.83 8.67
C LEU A 45 -5.27 12.93 8.93
N THR A 46 -5.92 12.49 7.85
CA THR A 46 -6.86 11.37 7.89
C THR A 46 -6.12 10.03 7.90
N ASP A 47 -6.83 8.94 8.20
CA ASP A 47 -6.25 7.60 8.23
C ASP A 47 -5.71 7.21 6.84
N GLU A 48 -6.40 7.58 5.76
CA GLU A 48 -5.96 7.34 4.39
C GLU A 48 -4.65 8.09 4.05
N GLU A 49 -4.51 9.30 4.56
CA GLU A 49 -3.30 10.10 4.39
C GLU A 49 -2.13 9.52 5.20
N ILE A 50 -2.37 9.02 6.42
CA ILE A 50 -1.35 8.32 7.22
C ILE A 50 -0.93 7.02 6.54
N VAL A 51 -1.88 6.25 6.01
CA VAL A 51 -1.60 5.06 5.20
C VAL A 51 -0.69 5.41 4.02
N SER A 52 -0.92 6.54 3.36
CA SER A 52 -0.07 7.02 2.27
C SER A 52 1.37 7.33 2.75
N VAL A 53 1.53 7.88 3.95
CA VAL A 53 2.85 8.10 4.57
C VAL A 53 3.55 6.77 4.87
N ILE A 54 2.82 5.78 5.41
CA ILE A 54 3.36 4.44 5.69
C ILE A 54 3.85 3.77 4.41
N GLN A 55 3.05 3.81 3.34
CA GLN A 55 3.42 3.25 2.04
C GLN A 55 4.67 3.91 1.45
N ARG A 56 4.79 5.24 1.59
CA ARG A 56 5.99 5.99 1.19
C ARG A 56 7.24 5.48 1.92
N GLN A 57 7.15 5.28 3.24
CA GLN A 57 8.27 4.73 4.00
C GLN A 57 8.62 3.31 3.58
N ILE A 58 7.63 2.41 3.43
CA ILE A 58 7.88 1.04 2.96
C ILE A 58 8.62 1.03 1.62
N LYS A 59 8.22 1.92 0.69
CA LYS A 59 8.92 2.06 -0.59
C LYS A 59 10.38 2.48 -0.41
N GLN A 60 10.64 3.51 0.39
CA GLN A 60 12.01 3.98 0.67
C GLN A 60 12.90 2.85 1.23
N ARG A 61 12.33 2.01 2.10
CA ARG A 61 13.05 0.87 2.68
C ARG A 61 13.33 -0.24 1.67
N ARG A 62 12.38 -0.53 0.77
CA ARG A 62 12.61 -1.46 -0.34
C ARG A 62 13.71 -0.96 -1.27
N ASP A 63 13.69 0.33 -1.61
CA ASP A 63 14.74 0.95 -2.41
C ASP A 63 16.11 0.82 -1.70
N ALA A 64 16.15 0.99 -0.37
CA ALA A 64 17.36 0.80 0.43
C ALA A 64 17.83 -0.66 0.47
N ILE A 65 16.92 -1.63 0.64
CA ILE A 65 17.21 -3.07 0.58
C ILE A 65 17.92 -3.42 -0.73
N GLU A 66 17.43 -2.93 -1.86
CA GLU A 66 18.06 -3.19 -3.16
C GLU A 66 19.50 -2.66 -3.21
N GLN A 67 19.77 -1.48 -2.64
CA GLN A 67 21.11 -0.90 -2.59
C GLN A 67 22.03 -1.68 -1.63
N PHE A 68 21.54 -2.06 -0.45
CA PHE A 68 22.32 -2.82 0.53
C PHE A 68 22.63 -4.24 0.03
N ALA A 69 21.68 -4.89 -0.64
CA ALA A 69 21.89 -6.18 -1.27
C ALA A 69 23.00 -6.12 -2.34
N LYS A 70 22.99 -5.09 -3.21
CA LYS A 70 24.06 -4.86 -4.20
C LYS A 70 25.43 -4.63 -3.53
N GLY A 71 25.43 -4.04 -2.34
CA GLY A 71 26.63 -3.83 -1.54
C GLY A 71 27.06 -5.00 -0.65
N ASN A 72 26.40 -6.16 -0.74
CA ASN A 72 26.61 -7.32 0.15
C ASN A 72 26.47 -7.00 1.65
N ARG A 73 25.61 -6.03 2.01
CA ARG A 73 25.32 -5.61 3.39
C ARG A 73 24.07 -6.29 3.93
N GLN A 74 24.15 -7.60 4.12
CA GLN A 74 23.01 -8.42 4.55
C GLN A 74 22.44 -7.99 5.92
N ASP A 75 23.29 -7.51 6.82
CA ASP A 75 22.90 -6.94 8.11
C ASP A 75 21.89 -5.79 7.96
N LEU A 76 22.10 -4.93 6.96
CA LEU A 76 21.23 -3.80 6.67
C LEU A 76 19.95 -4.24 5.93
N VAL A 77 20.04 -5.25 5.07
CA VAL A 77 18.86 -5.86 4.42
C VAL A 77 17.89 -6.42 5.46
N GLU A 78 18.41 -7.17 6.43
CA GLU A 78 17.59 -7.72 7.52
C GLU A 78 16.98 -6.62 8.39
N ALA A 79 17.76 -5.57 8.70
CA ALA A 79 17.28 -4.43 9.48
C ALA A 79 16.13 -3.69 8.76
N GLU A 80 16.25 -3.43 7.46
CA GLU A 80 15.18 -2.78 6.69
C GLU A 80 13.94 -3.67 6.54
N THR A 81 14.15 -4.97 6.36
CA THR A 81 13.05 -5.95 6.24
C THR A 81 12.20 -5.97 7.51
N ARG A 82 12.81 -6.04 8.69
CA ARG A 82 12.08 -5.98 9.97
C ARG A 82 11.30 -4.69 10.14
N GLN A 83 11.85 -3.57 9.67
CA GLN A 83 11.16 -2.28 9.73
C GLN A 83 9.94 -2.23 8.79
N ILE A 84 10.03 -2.86 7.61
CA ILE A 84 8.88 -3.02 6.70
C ILE A 84 7.79 -3.85 7.36
N GLU A 85 8.14 -4.98 7.98
CA GLU A 85 7.18 -5.86 8.66
C GLU A 85 6.38 -5.09 9.72
N ILE A 86 7.06 -4.30 10.56
CA ILE A 86 6.40 -3.45 11.57
C ILE A 86 5.45 -2.43 10.92
N LEU A 87 5.87 -1.77 9.84
CA LEU A 87 5.04 -0.79 9.13
C LEU A 87 3.80 -1.43 8.50
N GLN A 88 3.92 -2.66 8.00
CA GLN A 88 2.80 -3.39 7.36
C GLN A 88 1.66 -3.71 8.33
N GLU A 89 1.94 -3.82 9.63
CA GLU A 89 0.89 -4.06 10.66
C GLU A 89 -0.13 -2.91 10.78
N TYR A 90 0.20 -1.74 10.22
CA TYR A 90 -0.63 -0.52 10.22
C TYR A 90 -1.32 -0.27 8.88
N LEU A 91 -1.13 -1.16 7.90
CA LEU A 91 -1.83 -1.11 6.63
C LEU A 91 -3.05 -2.02 6.66
N PRO A 92 -4.11 -1.70 5.89
CA PRO A 92 -5.17 -2.65 5.64
C PRO A 92 -4.60 -3.89 4.94
N PRO A 93 -5.18 -5.09 5.18
CA PRO A 93 -4.65 -6.33 4.61
C PRO A 93 -4.62 -6.24 3.08
N PRO A 94 -3.48 -6.60 2.45
CA PRO A 94 -3.37 -6.53 1.00
C PRO A 94 -4.38 -7.48 0.37
N LEU A 95 -4.91 -7.09 -0.79
CA LEU A 95 -5.70 -7.99 -1.61
C LEU A 95 -4.79 -9.07 -2.19
N THR A 96 -5.26 -10.31 -2.15
CA THR A 96 -4.71 -11.39 -2.95
C THR A 96 -4.90 -11.10 -4.44
N ARG A 97 -4.15 -11.82 -5.28
CA ARG A 97 -4.31 -11.70 -6.74
C ARG A 97 -5.72 -12.05 -7.17
N GLU A 98 -6.29 -13.09 -6.57
CA GLU A 98 -7.62 -13.60 -6.85
C GLU A 98 -8.71 -12.57 -6.50
N GLU A 99 -8.60 -11.94 -5.32
CA GLU A 99 -9.50 -10.85 -4.92
C GLU A 99 -9.38 -9.64 -5.85
N LEU A 100 -8.16 -9.29 -6.27
CA LEU A 100 -7.93 -8.17 -7.18
C LEU A 100 -8.51 -8.44 -8.58
N LEU A 101 -8.38 -9.68 -9.07
CA LEU A 101 -9.00 -10.11 -10.33
C LEU A 101 -10.53 -10.13 -10.21
N ALA A 102 -11.08 -10.60 -9.09
CA ALA A 102 -12.53 -10.61 -8.86
C ALA A 102 -13.10 -9.19 -8.87
N LEU A 103 -12.47 -8.26 -8.15
CA LEU A 103 -12.85 -6.86 -8.13
C LEU A 103 -12.75 -6.20 -9.51
N ALA A 104 -11.69 -6.51 -10.27
CA ALA A 104 -11.55 -6.01 -11.63
C ALA A 104 -12.65 -6.52 -12.58
N ARG A 105 -13.09 -7.79 -12.45
CA ARG A 105 -14.22 -8.34 -13.21
C ARG A 105 -15.54 -7.68 -12.83
N GLU A 106 -15.77 -7.49 -11.54
CA GLU A 106 -16.96 -6.80 -11.02
C GLU A 106 -17.07 -5.40 -11.62
N VAL A 107 -16.00 -4.60 -11.52
CA VAL A 107 -15.98 -3.23 -12.06
C VAL A 107 -16.10 -3.23 -13.60
N ALA A 108 -15.46 -4.17 -14.30
CA ALA A 108 -15.62 -4.27 -15.75
C ALA A 108 -17.07 -4.56 -16.15
N GLY A 109 -17.74 -5.49 -15.44
CA GLY A 109 -19.15 -5.81 -15.66
C GLY A 109 -20.08 -4.63 -15.39
N GLU A 110 -19.90 -3.93 -14.28
CA GLU A 110 -20.69 -2.73 -13.93
C GLU A 110 -20.58 -1.61 -14.98
N LEU A 111 -19.38 -1.45 -15.57
CA LEU A 111 -19.11 -0.42 -16.56
C LEU A 111 -19.43 -0.87 -18.00
N GLY A 112 -19.84 -2.12 -18.20
CA GLY A 112 -20.01 -2.73 -19.52
C GLY A 112 -18.73 -2.68 -20.36
N ALA A 113 -17.57 -2.82 -19.71
CA ALA A 113 -16.26 -2.78 -20.36
C ALA A 113 -15.97 -4.11 -21.07
N SER A 114 -15.56 -4.04 -22.34
CA SER A 114 -15.45 -5.21 -23.22
C SER A 114 -14.15 -5.23 -24.03
N GLY A 115 -13.06 -4.80 -23.40
CA GLY A 115 -11.73 -4.99 -23.98
C GLY A 115 -10.67 -4.03 -23.46
N PRO A 116 -9.42 -4.16 -23.97
CA PRO A 116 -8.30 -3.33 -23.54
C PRO A 116 -8.51 -1.82 -23.70
N LYS A 117 -9.42 -1.39 -24.60
CA LYS A 117 -9.76 0.02 -24.82
C LYS A 117 -10.45 0.66 -23.62
N ASP A 118 -11.11 -0.12 -22.77
CA ASP A 118 -11.84 0.36 -21.59
C ASP A 118 -10.95 0.54 -20.35
N MET A 119 -9.64 0.28 -20.47
CA MET A 119 -8.67 0.46 -19.39
C MET A 119 -8.79 1.82 -18.69
N GLY A 120 -8.97 2.89 -19.48
CA GLY A 120 -9.09 4.26 -18.95
C GLY A 120 -10.35 4.50 -18.12
N ARG A 121 -11.40 3.69 -18.32
CA ARG A 121 -12.68 3.76 -17.58
C ARG A 121 -12.65 2.86 -16.35
N VAL A 122 -12.08 1.66 -16.46
CA VAL A 122 -12.03 0.66 -15.38
C VAL A 122 -10.98 1.00 -14.32
N MET A 123 -9.79 1.46 -14.74
CA MET A 123 -8.68 1.70 -13.82
C MET A 123 -8.98 2.67 -12.67
N PRO A 124 -9.61 3.85 -12.89
CA PRO A 124 -9.91 4.77 -11.80
C PRO A 124 -10.81 4.15 -10.73
N VAL A 125 -11.85 3.41 -11.15
CA VAL A 125 -12.84 2.81 -10.24
C VAL A 125 -12.21 1.65 -9.44
N VAL A 126 -11.40 0.80 -10.09
CA VAL A 126 -10.68 -0.26 -9.36
C VAL A 126 -9.69 0.36 -8.37
N ARG A 127 -8.94 1.40 -8.76
CA ARG A 127 -8.02 2.08 -7.83
C ARG A 127 -8.72 2.67 -6.62
N GLU A 128 -9.89 3.27 -6.82
CA GLU A 128 -10.72 3.81 -5.74
C GLU A 128 -11.17 2.68 -4.78
N ARG A 129 -11.70 1.57 -5.30
CA ARG A 129 -12.18 0.44 -4.48
C ARG A 129 -11.07 -0.32 -3.77
N VAL A 130 -9.90 -0.44 -4.40
CA VAL A 130 -8.73 -1.08 -3.81
C VAL A 130 -8.12 -0.20 -2.72
N GLY A 131 -8.10 1.12 -2.95
CA GLY A 131 -7.39 2.07 -2.08
C GLY A 131 -5.94 1.65 -1.88
N ALA A 132 -5.54 1.54 -0.62
CA ALA A 132 -4.17 1.18 -0.23
C ALA A 132 -3.87 -0.33 -0.22
N ARG A 133 -4.83 -1.18 -0.60
CA ARG A 133 -4.75 -2.64 -0.43
C ARG A 133 -4.02 -3.37 -1.57
N ALA A 134 -3.64 -2.69 -2.64
CA ALA A 134 -2.76 -3.26 -3.66
C ALA A 134 -1.94 -2.17 -4.35
N GLU A 135 -0.80 -2.54 -4.92
CA GLU A 135 0.05 -1.59 -5.64
C GLU A 135 -0.54 -1.25 -7.01
N GLY A 136 -0.25 -0.03 -7.48
CA GLY A 136 -0.73 0.42 -8.78
C GLY A 136 -0.31 -0.46 -9.96
N ARG A 137 0.81 -1.19 -9.83
CA ARG A 137 1.29 -2.15 -10.84
C ARG A 137 0.45 -3.42 -10.84
N ASP A 138 0.09 -3.93 -9.67
CA ASP A 138 -0.75 -5.13 -9.53
C ASP A 138 -2.16 -4.85 -10.02
N ILE A 139 -2.73 -3.69 -9.65
CA ILE A 139 -4.04 -3.22 -10.14
C ILE A 139 -4.03 -3.17 -11.67
N ALA A 140 -3.02 -2.51 -12.26
CA ALA A 140 -2.92 -2.40 -13.72
C ALA A 140 -2.76 -3.76 -14.41
N THR A 141 -2.07 -4.71 -13.77
CA THR A 141 -1.89 -6.06 -14.31
C THR A 141 -3.20 -6.85 -14.28
N ALA A 142 -3.91 -6.84 -13.14
CA ALA A 142 -5.17 -7.53 -12.97
C ALA A 142 -6.26 -6.98 -13.92
N VAL A 143 -6.41 -5.65 -14.01
CA VAL A 143 -7.38 -5.03 -14.93
C VAL A 143 -7.07 -5.38 -16.38
N ARG A 144 -5.80 -5.40 -16.77
CA ARG A 144 -5.39 -5.79 -18.13
C ARG A 144 -5.75 -7.23 -18.44
N GLU A 145 -5.51 -8.13 -17.49
CA GLU A 145 -5.81 -9.55 -17.63
C GLU A 145 -7.32 -9.78 -17.82
N VAL A 146 -8.15 -9.16 -16.98
CA VAL A 146 -9.61 -9.22 -17.09
C VAL A 146 -10.10 -8.70 -18.43
N LEU A 147 -9.67 -7.50 -18.83
CA LEU A 147 -10.13 -6.89 -20.08
C LEU A 147 -9.64 -7.62 -21.33
N ALA A 148 -8.48 -8.28 -21.28
CA ALA A 148 -8.00 -9.12 -22.37
C ALA A 148 -8.86 -10.38 -22.55
N ALA A 149 -9.31 -10.99 -21.45
CA ALA A 149 -10.19 -12.17 -21.48
C ALA A 149 -11.58 -11.83 -22.05
N GLU A 150 -12.17 -10.69 -21.66
CA GLU A 150 -13.48 -10.23 -22.16
C GLU A 150 -13.45 -9.86 -23.65
N GLY A 151 -12.37 -9.22 -24.12
CA GLY A 151 -12.22 -8.83 -25.53
C GLY A 151 -12.06 -10.02 -26.51
N GLY A 152 -11.64 -11.19 -26.02
CA GLY A 152 -11.55 -12.42 -26.81
C GLY A 152 -12.90 -13.12 -26.99
N SER A 153 -13.86 -12.90 -26.08
CA SER A 153 -15.18 -13.55 -26.14
C SER A 153 -16.13 -12.88 -27.13
N SER A 154 -15.88 -11.62 -27.53
CA SER A 154 -16.72 -10.87 -28.48
C SER A 154 -16.41 -11.17 -29.96
N ALA A 155 -15.39 -11.96 -30.28
CA ALA A 155 -15.01 -12.27 -31.67
C ALA A 155 -15.57 -13.60 -32.20
N ALA A 156 -16.43 -14.29 -31.43
CA ALA A 156 -16.98 -15.61 -31.75
C ALA A 156 -18.52 -15.60 -31.91
N SER A 157 -19.12 -14.47 -32.28
CA SER A 157 -20.57 -14.35 -32.55
C SER A 157 -20.81 -13.74 -33.92
#